data_AF-A0A8X6WLJ2-F1
#
_entry.id   AF-A0A8X6WLJ2-F1
#
_cell.length_a   1.000
_cell.length_b   1.000
_cell.length_c   1.000
_cell.angle_alpha   90.00
_cell.angle_beta   90.00
_cell.angle_gamma   90.00
#
_symmetry.space_group_name_H-M   'P 1'
#
loop_
_entity.id
_entity.type
_entity.pdbx_description
1 polymer ?
#
loop_
_entity_poly.entity_id
_entity_poly.type
_entity_poly.pdbx_seq_one_letter_code
_entity_poly.pdbx_strand_id
1 'polypeptide(L)'
;MENVWNALGRQVAGRNYPPTNKNTLFRVLTEEWDKLPQQLLDNVVQSMISRFEYRSLQVSKLFYREQQRWRTILPYDRIVIG
;
A
#
# COMPACT_ATOMS: atom_id res chain seq x y z
N MET A 1 -1.29 5.47 4.75
CA MET A 1 -2.55 6.09 4.29
C MET A 1 -3.23 6.89 5.37
N GLU A 2 -3.50 6.31 6.53
CA GLU A 2 -4.19 6.99 7.65
C GLU A 2 -3.50 8.28 8.10
N ASN A 3 -2.17 8.31 8.09
CA ASN A 3 -1.38 9.47 8.53
C ASN A 3 -1.60 10.72 7.65
N VAL A 4 -1.77 10.55 6.34
CA VAL A 4 -2.06 11.67 5.41
C VAL A 4 -3.48 12.18 5.63
N TRP A 5 -4.45 11.28 5.78
CA TRP A 5 -5.83 11.66 6.06
C TRP A 5 -5.99 12.35 7.42
N ASN A 6 -5.24 11.91 8.44
CA ASN A 6 -5.22 12.56 9.75
C ASN A 6 -4.60 13.96 9.71
N ALA A 7 -3.53 14.15 8.92
CA ALA A 7 -2.92 15.47 8.73
C ALA A 7 -3.88 16.44 8.01
N LEU A 8 -4.49 16.00 6.91
CA LEU A 8 -5.51 16.78 6.20
C LEU A 8 -6.72 17.11 7.08
N GLY A 9 -7.26 16.12 7.79
CA GLY A 9 -8.41 16.32 8.66
C GLY A 9 -8.15 17.38 9.74
N ARG A 10 -6.94 17.38 10.32
CA ARG A 10 -6.50 18.40 11.30
C ARG A 10 -6.36 19.78 10.66
N GLN A 11 -5.79 19.88 9.47
CA GLN A 11 -5.66 21.15 8.75
C GLN A 11 -7.03 21.75 8.36
N VAL A 12 -7.95 20.91 7.87
CA VAL A 12 -9.30 21.35 7.52
C VAL A 12 -10.10 21.76 8.77
N ALA A 13 -9.99 21.00 9.87
CA ALA A 13 -10.66 21.31 11.13
C ALA A 13 -10.07 22.55 11.84
N GLY A 14 -8.80 22.85 11.62
CA GLY A 14 -8.12 24.02 12.18
C GLY A 14 -8.38 25.34 11.45
N ARG A 15 -9.13 25.33 10.33
CA ARG A 15 -9.47 26.56 9.62
C ARG A 15 -10.53 27.38 10.35
N ASN A 16 -10.28 28.68 10.46
CA ASN A 16 -11.21 29.66 11.04
C ASN A 16 -12.58 29.72 10.32
N TYR A 17 -12.61 29.38 9.03
CA TYR A 17 -13.84 29.31 8.25
C TYR A 17 -14.13 27.87 7.85
N PRO A 18 -15.14 27.22 8.47
CA PRO A 18 -15.54 25.89 8.06
C PRO A 18 -16.12 25.94 6.64
N PRO A 19 -15.78 24.98 5.77
CA PRO A 19 -16.35 24.93 4.44
C PRO A 19 -17.86 24.66 4.54
N THR A 20 -18.65 25.60 4.04
CA THR A 20 -20.12 25.57 4.12
C THR A 20 -20.77 24.88 2.93
N ASN A 21 -20.05 24.65 1.84
CA ASN A 21 -20.53 23.94 0.66
C ASN A 21 -19.46 23.03 0.05
N LYS A 22 -19.87 22.08 -0.80
CA LYS A 22 -18.95 21.13 -1.45
C LYS A 22 -17.81 21.81 -2.20
N ASN A 23 -18.08 22.91 -2.91
CA ASN A 23 -17.06 23.61 -3.69
C ASN A 23 -15.99 24.26 -2.79
N THR A 24 -16.39 24.83 -1.66
CA THR A 24 -15.44 25.36 -0.67
C THR A 24 -14.67 24.24 0.00
N LEU A 25 -15.30 23.10 0.30
CA LEU A 25 -14.60 21.93 0.84
C LEU A 25 -13.54 21.40 -0.13
N PHE A 26 -13.87 21.23 -1.41
CA PHE A 26 -12.90 20.79 -2.42
C PHE A 26 -11.74 21.76 -2.54
N ARG A 27 -12.02 23.07 -2.60
CA ARG A 27 -10.96 24.09 -2.66
C ARG A 27 -10.06 24.04 -1.42
N VAL A 28 -10.65 23.98 -0.23
CA VAL A 28 -9.90 23.88 1.04
C VAL A 28 -9.04 22.62 1.08
N LEU A 29 -9.57 21.47 0.66
CA LEU A 29 -8.81 20.22 0.60
C LEU A 29 -7.63 20.31 -0.35
N THR A 30 -7.81 20.91 -1.54
CA THR A 30 -6.72 21.11 -2.50
C THR A 30 -5.64 22.05 -1.96
N GLU A 31 -6.05 23.16 -1.33
CA GLU A 31 -5.13 24.13 -0.74
C GLU A 31 -4.33 23.54 0.44
N GLU A 32 -4.95 22.69 1.26
CA GLU A 32 -4.26 22.03 2.37
C GLU A 32 -3.41 20.83 1.89
N TRP A 33 -3.85 20.14 0.83
CA TRP A 33 -3.07 19.09 0.18
C TRP A 33 -1.73 19.62 -0.34
N ASP A 34 -1.73 20.80 -0.97
CA ASP A 34 -0.52 21.44 -1.50
C ASP A 34 0.47 21.85 -0.39
N LYS A 35 -0.01 22.02 0.84
CA LYS A 35 0.82 22.37 2.01
C LYS A 35 1.37 21.15 2.74
N LEU A 36 0.99 19.93 2.35
CA LEU A 36 1.47 18.74 3.03
C LEU A 36 2.97 18.55 2.78
N PRO A 37 3.74 18.12 3.80
CA PRO A 37 5.15 17.82 3.62
C PRO A 37 5.34 16.66 2.63
N GLN A 38 6.20 16.84 1.64
CA GLN A 38 6.53 15.80 0.66
C GLN A 38 6.99 14.49 1.33
N GLN A 39 7.73 14.60 2.44
CA GLN A 39 8.15 13.45 3.25
C GLN A 39 6.96 12.58 3.74
N LEU A 40 5.81 13.19 4.01
CA LEU A 40 4.61 12.45 4.42
C LEU A 40 4.06 11.62 3.26
N LEU A 41 4.10 12.17 2.05
CA LEU A 41 3.70 11.48 0.82
C LEU A 41 4.69 10.35 0.50
N ASP A 42 5.99 10.64 0.57
CA ASP A 42 7.06 9.66 0.34
C ASP A 42 6.96 8.48 1.32
N ASN A 43 6.72 8.75 2.61
CA ASN A 43 6.52 7.71 3.61
C ASN A 43 5.31 6.82 3.31
N VAL A 44 4.23 7.39 2.77
CA VAL A 44 3.05 6.60 2.37
C VAL A 44 3.36 5.74 1.15
N VAL A 45 3.98 6.31 0.12
CA VAL A 45 4.37 5.57 -1.09
C VAL A 45 5.33 4.44 -0.73
N GLN A 46 6.35 4.71 0.08
CA GLN A 46 7.28 3.69 0.57
C GLN A 46 6.56 2.59 1.36
N SER A 47 5.62 2.95 2.24
CA SER A 47 4.85 1.94 2.99
C SER A 47 4.00 1.04 2.08
N MET A 48 3.50 1.56 0.95
CA MET A 48 2.75 0.77 -0.03
C MET A 48 3.67 -0.16 -0.81
N ILE A 49 4.81 0.36 -1.28
CA ILE A 49 5.83 -0.41 -1.98
C ILE A 49 6.31 -1.54 -1.10
N SER A 50 6.70 -1.27 0.15
CA SER A 50 7.17 -2.30 1.08
C SER A 50 6.12 -3.38 1.37
N ARG A 51 4.83 -3.00 1.47
CA ARG A 51 3.74 -3.99 1.64
C ARG A 51 3.55 -4.85 0.40
N PHE A 52 3.64 -4.25 -0.78
CA PHE A 52 3.54 -4.95 -2.05
C PHE A 52 4.71 -5.93 -2.23
N GLU A 53 5.94 -5.47 -1.99
CA GLU A 53 7.15 -6.28 -2.05
C GLU A 53 7.10 -7.42 -1.03
N TYR A 54 6.71 -7.14 0.21
CA TYR A 54 6.54 -8.18 1.23
C TYR A 54 5.53 -9.24 0.77
N ARG A 55 4.37 -8.83 0.27
CA ARG A 55 3.34 -9.77 -0.20
C ARG A 55 3.80 -10.57 -1.41
N SER A 56 4.48 -9.94 -2.36
CA SER A 56 5.08 -10.60 -3.52
C SER A 56 6.10 -11.65 -3.09
N LEU A 57 7.00 -11.29 -2.17
CA LEU A 57 7.99 -12.21 -1.60
C LEU A 57 7.33 -13.41 -0.90
N GLN A 58 6.25 -13.19 -0.16
CA GLN A 58 5.51 -14.29 0.49
C GLN A 58 4.88 -15.23 -0.53
N VAL A 59 4.29 -14.72 -1.60
CA VAL A 59 3.72 -15.55 -2.68
C VAL A 59 4.83 -16.36 -3.37
N SER A 60 5.96 -15.74 -3.70
CA SER A 60 7.11 -16.45 -4.28
C SER A 60 7.66 -17.53 -3.34
N LYS A 61 7.73 -17.27 -2.04
CA LYS A 61 8.16 -18.26 -1.03
C LYS A 61 7.19 -19.43 -0.93
N LEU A 62 5.88 -19.17 -0.97
CA LEU A 62 4.85 -20.22 -0.94
C LEU A 62 4.93 -21.07 -2.21
N PHE A 63 5.07 -20.45 -3.38
CA PHE A 63 5.24 -21.16 -4.64
C PHE A 63 6.51 -22.02 -4.65
N TYR A 64 7.64 -21.48 -4.21
CA TYR A 64 8.89 -22.23 -4.12
C TYR A 64 8.79 -23.41 -3.13
N ARG A 65 8.15 -23.20 -1.98
CA ARG A 65 7.88 -24.26 -1.01
C ARG A 65 7.02 -25.37 -1.61
N GLU A 66 5.97 -25.02 -2.34
CA GLU A 66 5.09 -25.99 -2.98
C GLU A 66 5.82 -26.73 -4.11
N GLN A 67 6.66 -26.05 -4.89
CA GLN A 67 7.51 -26.69 -5.91
C GLN A 67 8.49 -27.70 -5.29
N GLN A 68 9.12 -27.38 -4.17
CA GLN A 68 10.00 -28.30 -3.44
C GLN A 68 9.24 -29.47 -2.85
N ARG A 69 8.02 -29.25 -2.34
CA ARG A 69 7.13 -30.31 -1.86
C ARG A 69 6.77 -31.29 -2.96
N TRP A 70 6.44 -30.82 -4.17
CA TRP A 70 6.18 -31.71 -5.30
C TRP A 70 7.42 -32.47 -5.77
N ARG A 71 8.62 -31.88 -5.63
CA ARG A 71 9.90 -32.56 -5.90
C ARG A 71 10.24 -33.67 -4.91
N THR A 72 9.79 -33.57 -3.66
CA THR A 72 10.01 -34.64 -2.66
C THR A 72 8.94 -35.72 -2.69
N ILE A 73 7.73 -35.39 -3.16
CA ILE A 73 6.61 -36.34 -3.31
C ILE A 73 6.75 -37.20 -4.58
N LEU A 74 7.35 -36.67 -5.63
CA LEU A 74 7.68 -37.41 -6.86
C LEU A 74 9.20 -37.63 -6.94
N PRO A 75 9.76 -38.67 -6.30
CA PRO A 75 11.12 -39.08 -6.60
C PRO A 75 11.22 -39.41 -8.09
N TYR A 76 12.33 -39.05 -8.71
CA TYR A 76 12.63 -39.10 -10.14
C TYR A 76 12.47 -40.49 -10.82
N ASP A 77 12.03 -41.52 -10.09
CA ASP A 77 11.98 -42.92 -10.52
C ASP A 77 10.65 -43.34 -11.18
N ARG A 78 9.80 -42.39 -11.60
CA ARG A 78 8.60 -42.71 -12.40
C ARG A 78 8.40 -41.82 -13.62
N ILE A 79 9.47 -41.55 -14.36
CA ILE A 79 9.37 -41.30 -15.80
C ILE A 79 10.02 -42.47 -16.54
N VAL A 80 9.37 -43.64 -16.44
CA VAL A 80 9.42 -44.67 -17.48
C VAL A 80 8.02 -45.25 -17.61
N ILE A 81 7.20 -44.60 -18.43
CA ILE A 81 6.13 -45.23 -19.22
C ILE A 81 6.04 -44.29 -20.44
N GLY A 82 6.57 -44.65 -21.61
CA GLY A 82 6.31 -45.89 -22.34
C GLY A 82 5.46 -45.49 -23.52
#